data_AF-A0A947KBF1-F1
#
_entry.id   AF-A0A947KBF1-F1
#
_cell.length_a   1.000
_cell.length_b   1.000
_cell.length_c   1.000
_cell.angle_alpha   90.00
_cell.angle_beta   90.00
_cell.angle_gamma   90.00
#
_symmetry.space_group_name_H-M   'P 1'
#
loop_
_entity.id
_entity.type
_entity.pdbx_description
1 polymer ?
#
loop_
_entity_poly.entity_id
_entity_poly.type
_entity_poly.pdbx_seq_one_letter_code
_entity_poly.pdbx_strand_id
1 'polypeptide(L)'
;MDIPGLTIIGESINDSIPSTHTLFQENDIDGIVELARFQAEGDAVYIDVNIGVGSPGFMAELVKKIQQNISVPLSIDTPDPEIASAGLEAYDIERAGNRKPILNSISEARLEMFTFYQKQPFIPILLITEGKNEFGEVTMNRAPEQNYATAKSLVNIATRTY
;
A
#
# COMPACT_ATOMS: atom_id res chain seq x y z
N MET A 1 10.02 19.88 -13.22
CA MET A 1 8.84 20.31 -13.98
C MET A 1 7.68 19.96 -13.09
N ASP A 2 7.11 20.94 -12.39
CA ASP A 2 6.08 20.67 -11.38
C ASP A 2 4.75 20.47 -12.09
N ILE A 3 4.14 19.30 -11.92
CA ILE A 3 2.78 19.01 -12.39
C ILE A 3 1.85 19.28 -11.21
N PRO A 4 1.03 20.36 -11.25
CA PRO A 4 0.16 20.70 -10.14
C PRO A 4 -0.78 19.54 -9.78
N GLY A 5 -0.80 19.16 -8.49
CA GLY A 5 -1.66 18.07 -7.99
C GLY A 5 -1.12 16.66 -8.23
N LEU A 6 0.09 16.49 -8.75
CA LEU A 6 0.75 15.18 -8.84
C LEU A 6 1.20 14.72 -7.45
N THR A 7 0.75 13.54 -7.05
CA THR A 7 1.26 12.82 -5.88
C THR A 7 2.23 11.75 -6.35
N ILE A 8 3.50 11.85 -5.96
CA ILE A 8 4.52 10.85 -6.26
C ILE A 8 4.54 9.83 -5.13
N ILE A 9 4.42 8.55 -5.46
CA ILE A 9 4.67 7.43 -4.56
C ILE A 9 5.99 6.80 -4.98
N GLY A 10 7.00 6.81 -4.09
CA GLY A 10 8.28 6.17 -4.36
C GLY A 10 8.15 4.65 -4.30
N GLU A 11 8.56 3.93 -5.35
CA GLU A 11 8.33 2.49 -5.53
C GLU A 11 9.58 1.63 -5.24
N SER A 12 10.71 2.23 -4.84
CA SER A 12 11.98 1.50 -4.78
C SER A 12 12.04 0.43 -3.68
N ILE A 13 11.22 0.53 -2.62
CA ILE A 13 11.12 -0.51 -1.58
C ILE A 13 10.09 -1.54 -2.02
N ASN A 14 10.48 -2.35 -2.99
CA ASN A 14 9.66 -3.42 -3.53
C ASN A 14 10.50 -4.69 -3.75
N ASP A 15 10.05 -5.82 -3.20
CA ASP A 15 10.74 -7.12 -3.28
C ASP A 15 10.96 -7.62 -4.72
N SER A 16 10.19 -7.13 -5.69
CA SER A 16 10.40 -7.45 -7.10
C SER A 16 11.61 -6.74 -7.73
N ILE A 17 12.14 -5.69 -7.09
CA ILE A 17 13.33 -4.95 -7.54
C ILE A 17 14.57 -5.73 -7.09
N PRO A 18 15.46 -6.18 -8.00
CA PRO A 18 16.57 -7.08 -7.65
C PRO A 18 17.49 -6.56 -6.54
N SER A 19 17.82 -5.26 -6.53
CA SER A 19 18.66 -4.67 -5.49
C SER A 19 17.97 -4.66 -4.13
N THR A 20 16.67 -4.35 -4.09
CA THR A 20 15.88 -4.33 -2.85
C THR A 20 15.64 -5.75 -2.35
N HIS A 21 15.41 -6.70 -3.26
CA HIS A 21 15.34 -8.12 -2.92
C HIS A 21 16.59 -8.61 -2.20
N THR A 22 17.79 -8.22 -2.67
CA THR A 22 19.04 -8.54 -1.98
C THR A 22 19.07 -8.00 -0.55
N LEU A 23 18.62 -6.76 -0.32
CA LEU A 23 18.52 -6.20 1.03
C LEU A 23 17.58 -7.03 1.92
N PHE A 24 16.44 -7.48 1.40
CA PHE A 24 15.54 -8.37 2.14
C PHE A 24 16.16 -9.73 2.45
N GLN A 25 16.84 -10.36 1.49
CA GLN A 25 17.50 -11.66 1.67
C GLN A 25 18.63 -11.60 2.70
N GLU A 26 19.37 -10.48 2.75
CA GLU A 26 20.45 -10.25 3.70
C GLU A 26 19.94 -9.71 5.05
N ASN A 27 18.63 -9.48 5.18
CA ASN A 27 17.99 -8.83 6.32
C ASN A 27 18.63 -7.46 6.64
N ASP A 28 19.06 -6.73 5.60
CA ASP A 28 19.67 -5.41 5.67
C ASP A 28 18.58 -4.32 5.81
N ILE A 29 18.05 -4.21 7.02
CA ILE A 29 17.04 -3.21 7.38
C ILE A 29 17.57 -1.79 7.25
N ASP A 30 18.86 -1.57 7.57
CA ASP A 30 19.47 -0.25 7.48
C ASP A 30 19.54 0.20 6.01
N GLY A 31 19.91 -0.69 5.10
CA GLY A 31 19.87 -0.42 3.65
C GLY A 31 18.47 -0.05 3.14
N ILE A 32 17.41 -0.72 3.63
CA ILE A 32 16.03 -0.38 3.27
C ILE A 32 15.62 0.99 3.85
N VAL A 33 16.04 1.30 5.07
CA VAL A 33 15.80 2.61 5.69
C VAL A 33 16.53 3.72 4.92
N GLU A 34 17.76 3.50 4.47
CA GLU A 34 18.46 4.47 3.60
C GLU A 34 17.74 4.64 2.26
N LEU A 35 17.19 3.56 1.68
CA LEU A 35 16.39 3.66 0.46
C LEU A 35 15.09 4.47 0.68
N ALA A 36 14.48 4.37 1.87
CA ALA A 36 13.36 5.20 2.26
C ALA A 36 13.76 6.67 2.38
N ARG A 37 14.88 6.98 3.03
CA ARG A 37 15.41 8.35 3.13
C ARG A 37 15.72 8.94 1.76
N PHE A 38 16.39 8.18 0.90
CA PHE A 38 16.71 8.61 -0.46
C PHE A 38 15.45 9.01 -1.25
N GLN A 39 14.37 8.23 -1.15
CA GLN A 39 13.11 8.57 -1.80
C GLN A 39 12.42 9.79 -1.16
N ALA A 40 12.47 9.92 0.17
CA ALA A 40 11.93 11.07 0.88
C ALA A 40 12.65 12.38 0.50
N GLU A 41 13.97 12.33 0.32
CA GLU A 41 14.79 13.45 -0.15
C GLU A 41 14.57 13.74 -1.65
N GLY A 42 14.12 12.75 -2.42
CA GLY A 42 13.79 12.83 -3.84
C GLY A 42 12.34 13.26 -4.15
N ASP A 43 11.71 14.04 -3.26
CA ASP A 43 10.36 14.60 -3.39
C ASP A 43 9.20 13.57 -3.45
N ALA A 44 9.42 12.32 -3.03
CA ALA A 44 8.33 11.36 -2.87
C ALA A 44 7.34 11.85 -1.79
N VAL A 45 6.05 11.89 -2.15
CA VAL A 45 4.96 12.34 -1.26
C VAL A 45 4.44 11.20 -0.36
N TYR A 46 4.61 9.97 -0.84
CA TYR A 46 4.45 8.70 -0.12
C TYR A 46 5.60 7.77 -0.49
N ILE A 47 5.90 6.79 0.36
CA ILE A 47 6.85 5.71 0.06
C ILE A 47 6.12 4.38 0.11
N ASP A 48 6.14 3.64 -0.99
CA ASP A 48 5.61 2.30 -1.09
C ASP A 48 6.50 1.30 -0.34
N VAL A 49 5.88 0.33 0.31
CA VAL A 49 6.55 -0.72 1.08
C VAL A 49 5.92 -2.06 0.70
N ASN A 50 6.59 -2.76 -0.22
CA ASN A 50 6.23 -4.09 -0.67
C ASN A 50 7.33 -5.10 -0.29
N ILE A 51 6.98 -6.05 0.57
CA ILE A 51 7.91 -7.06 1.11
C ILE A 51 7.77 -8.44 0.44
N GLY A 52 7.04 -8.52 -0.69
CA GLY A 52 6.79 -9.78 -1.38
C GLY A 52 6.15 -10.84 -0.48
N VAL A 53 6.76 -12.03 -0.41
CA VAL A 53 6.28 -13.18 0.39
C VAL A 53 6.74 -13.15 1.86
N GLY A 54 6.99 -11.95 2.40
CA GLY A 54 7.39 -11.77 3.80
C GLY A 54 6.27 -12.09 4.81
N SER A 55 6.50 -11.79 6.09
CA SER A 55 5.54 -12.05 7.17
C SER A 55 4.85 -10.78 7.67
N PRO A 56 3.66 -10.88 8.29
CA PRO A 56 3.00 -9.73 8.93
C PRO A 56 3.89 -9.06 9.99
N GLY A 57 4.64 -9.86 10.77
CA GLY A 57 5.57 -9.34 11.77
C GLY A 57 6.72 -8.54 11.14
N PHE A 58 7.25 -9.01 10.00
CA PHE A 58 8.29 -8.31 9.27
C PHE A 58 7.80 -6.97 8.70
N MET A 59 6.60 -6.94 8.10
CA MET A 59 5.97 -5.69 7.65
C MET A 59 5.84 -4.69 8.80
N ALA A 60 5.33 -5.14 9.95
CA ALA A 60 5.15 -4.28 11.12
C ALA A 60 6.48 -3.73 11.67
N GLU A 61 7.55 -4.55 11.68
CA GLU A 61 8.89 -4.10 12.06
C GLU A 61 9.41 -3.05 11.08
N LEU A 62 9.31 -3.31 9.78
CA LEU A 62 9.84 -2.44 8.76
C LEU A 62 9.14 -1.09 8.73
N VAL A 63 7.81 -1.05 8.84
CA VAL A 63 7.02 0.18 8.97
C VAL A 63 7.54 1.04 10.13
N LYS A 64 7.71 0.45 11.32
CA LYS A 64 8.21 1.16 12.50
C LYS A 64 9.63 1.68 12.28
N LYS A 65 10.51 0.88 11.69
CA LYS A 65 11.90 1.26 11.41
C LYS A 65 11.99 2.41 10.42
N ILE A 66 11.19 2.39 9.36
CA ILE A 66 11.13 3.48 8.39
C ILE A 66 10.61 4.76 9.06
N GLN A 67 9.49 4.71 9.79
CA GLN A 67 8.91 5.89 10.46
C GLN A 67 9.74 6.46 11.62
N GLN A 68 10.71 5.71 12.13
CA GLN A 68 11.71 6.24 13.06
C GLN A 68 12.73 7.17 12.36
N ASN A 69 12.85 7.07 11.04
CA ASN A 69 13.93 7.67 10.28
C ASN A 69 13.49 8.67 9.21
N ILE A 70 12.19 8.69 8.86
CA ILE A 70 11.59 9.65 7.94
C ILE A 70 10.20 10.08 8.42
N SER A 71 9.69 11.19 7.88
CA SER A 71 8.35 11.73 8.17
C SER A 71 7.38 11.65 6.98
N VAL A 72 7.82 11.12 5.83
CA VAL A 72 6.96 10.89 4.67
C VAL A 72 6.02 9.69 4.97
N PRO A 73 4.70 9.79 4.72
CA PRO A 73 3.78 8.69 4.96
C PRO A 73 4.04 7.51 4.03
N LEU A 74 3.56 6.33 4.43
CA LEU A 74 3.81 5.08 3.73
C LEU A 74 2.58 4.62 2.92
N SER A 75 2.85 3.92 1.82
CA SER A 75 1.89 3.09 1.08
C SER A 75 2.20 1.63 1.44
N ILE A 76 1.31 1.01 2.22
CA ILE A 76 1.43 -0.40 2.60
C ILE A 76 0.99 -1.22 1.39
N ASP A 77 1.95 -1.84 0.69
CA ASP A 77 1.70 -2.56 -0.56
C ASP A 77 1.77 -4.07 -0.38
N THR A 78 0.57 -4.68 -0.38
CA THR A 78 0.43 -6.13 -0.30
C THR A 78 -0.98 -6.58 -0.70
N PRO A 79 -1.12 -7.71 -1.41
CA PRO A 79 -2.41 -8.34 -1.62
C PRO A 79 -2.87 -9.18 -0.41
N ASP A 80 -2.00 -9.42 0.59
CA ASP A 80 -2.28 -10.28 1.74
C ASP A 80 -2.97 -9.49 2.86
N PRO A 81 -4.20 -9.89 3.28
CA PRO A 81 -4.93 -9.19 4.34
C PRO A 81 -4.22 -9.16 5.71
N GLU A 82 -3.49 -10.20 6.08
CA GLU A 82 -2.78 -10.26 7.36
C GLU A 82 -1.57 -9.33 7.37
N ILE A 83 -0.80 -9.32 6.26
CA ILE A 83 0.32 -8.38 6.10
C ILE A 83 -0.18 -6.94 6.08
N ALA A 84 -1.27 -6.66 5.36
CA ALA A 84 -1.90 -5.35 5.31
C ALA A 84 -2.33 -4.87 6.71
N SER A 85 -3.04 -5.72 7.46
CA SER A 85 -3.49 -5.39 8.82
C SER A 85 -2.31 -5.08 9.74
N ALA A 86 -1.24 -5.90 9.70
CA ALA A 86 -0.08 -5.69 10.54
C ALA A 86 0.70 -4.42 10.20
N GLY A 87 0.87 -4.11 8.90
CA GLY A 87 1.50 -2.87 8.46
C GLY A 87 0.71 -1.63 8.86
N LEU A 88 -0.62 -1.66 8.71
CA LEU A 88 -1.51 -0.57 9.12
C LEU A 88 -1.54 -0.39 10.64
N GLU A 89 -1.61 -1.46 11.43
CA GLU A 89 -1.59 -1.38 12.90
C GLU A 89 -0.24 -0.89 13.44
N ALA A 90 0.85 -1.16 12.72
CA ALA A 90 2.18 -0.68 13.08
C ALA A 90 2.43 0.80 12.73
N TYR A 91 1.60 1.37 11.86
CA TYR A 91 1.76 2.73 11.35
C TYR A 91 1.42 3.78 12.41
N ASP A 92 2.36 4.68 12.65
CA ASP A 92 2.21 5.83 13.54
C ASP A 92 1.87 7.09 12.73
N ILE A 93 0.63 7.57 12.87
CA ILE A 93 0.13 8.73 12.11
C ILE A 93 0.81 10.05 12.51
N GLU A 94 1.25 10.19 13.76
CA GLU A 94 1.88 11.42 14.25
C GLU A 94 3.28 11.60 13.63
N ARG A 95 4.01 10.49 13.48
CA ARG A 95 5.32 10.48 12.81
C ARG A 95 5.26 10.91 11.34
N ALA A 96 4.12 10.71 10.70
CA ALA A 96 3.87 11.08 9.32
C ALA A 96 3.18 12.45 9.16
N GLY A 97 3.28 13.33 10.16
CA GLY A 97 2.67 14.66 10.11
C GLY A 97 1.14 14.63 10.06
N ASN A 98 0.53 13.67 10.75
CA ASN A 98 -0.91 13.42 10.78
C ASN A 98 -1.52 13.03 9.43
N ARG A 99 -0.71 12.57 8.47
CA ARG A 99 -1.19 12.07 7.17
C ARG A 99 -1.51 10.58 7.29
N LYS A 100 -2.65 10.18 6.72
CA LYS A 100 -3.06 8.77 6.66
C LYS A 100 -2.09 7.97 5.76
N PRO A 101 -1.81 6.69 6.09
CA PRO A 101 -1.13 5.80 5.17
C PRO A 101 -2.03 5.50 3.96
N ILE A 102 -1.42 5.02 2.87
CA ILE A 102 -2.13 4.38 1.77
C ILE A 102 -2.17 2.87 2.03
N LEU A 103 -3.29 2.21 1.67
CA LEU A 103 -3.33 0.77 1.48
C LEU A 103 -3.37 0.46 -0.02
N ASN A 104 -2.32 -0.19 -0.51
CA ASN A 104 -2.13 -0.59 -1.90
C ASN A 104 -2.25 -2.13 -2.00
N SER A 105 -3.31 -2.71 -2.52
CA SER A 105 -4.57 -2.11 -2.97
C SER A 105 -5.75 -3.02 -2.61
N ILE A 106 -6.98 -2.47 -2.65
CA ILE A 106 -8.21 -3.24 -2.43
C ILE A 106 -8.88 -3.51 -3.79
N SER A 107 -9.24 -4.76 -4.04
CA SER A 107 -10.07 -5.19 -5.19
C SER A 107 -11.40 -5.79 -4.72
N GLU A 108 -12.32 -6.10 -5.66
CA GLU A 108 -13.57 -6.80 -5.33
C GLU A 108 -13.36 -8.20 -4.76
N ALA A 109 -12.16 -8.77 -4.94
CA ALA A 109 -11.76 -10.05 -4.36
C ALA A 109 -11.47 -9.96 -2.86
N ARG A 110 -11.13 -8.77 -2.36
CA ARG A 110 -10.51 -8.54 -1.04
C ARG A 110 -11.21 -7.41 -0.26
N LEU A 111 -12.53 -7.33 -0.35
CA LEU A 111 -13.32 -6.26 0.29
C LEU A 111 -13.19 -6.24 1.82
N GLU A 112 -12.83 -7.36 2.44
CA GLU A 112 -12.56 -7.47 3.87
C GLU A 112 -11.46 -6.52 4.35
N MET A 113 -10.52 -6.11 3.47
CA MET A 113 -9.47 -5.15 3.82
C MET A 113 -10.04 -3.78 4.22
N PHE A 114 -11.23 -3.40 3.77
CA PHE A 114 -11.86 -2.16 4.23
C PHE A 114 -12.17 -2.18 5.72
N THR A 115 -12.37 -3.35 6.33
CA THR A 115 -12.66 -3.47 7.78
C THR A 115 -11.53 -2.92 8.64
N PHE A 116 -10.29 -2.90 8.12
CA PHE A 116 -9.12 -2.35 8.83
C PHE A 116 -9.20 -0.84 9.04
N TYR A 117 -10.05 -0.13 8.30
CA TYR A 117 -10.22 1.32 8.43
C TYR A 117 -10.68 1.73 9.83
N GLN A 118 -11.42 0.85 10.53
CA GLN A 118 -11.85 1.06 11.91
C GLN A 118 -10.67 1.07 12.90
N LYS A 119 -9.57 0.38 12.57
CA LYS A 119 -8.36 0.29 13.40
C LYS A 119 -7.39 1.42 13.07
N GLN A 120 -7.15 1.64 11.78
CA GLN A 120 -6.26 2.68 11.27
C GLN A 120 -6.92 3.31 10.04
N PRO A 121 -7.35 4.57 10.09
CA PRO A 121 -7.85 5.27 8.91
C PRO A 121 -6.76 5.38 7.84
N PHE A 122 -7.06 4.99 6.61
CA PHE A 122 -6.12 4.97 5.47
C PHE A 122 -6.76 5.53 4.18
N ILE A 123 -5.94 5.72 3.14
CA ILE A 123 -6.40 6.05 1.79
C ILE A 123 -6.31 4.77 0.93
N PRO A 124 -7.43 4.18 0.47
CA PRO A 124 -7.37 2.98 -0.36
C PRO A 124 -6.98 3.33 -1.80
N ILE A 125 -6.03 2.57 -2.37
CA ILE A 125 -5.95 2.40 -3.82
C ILE A 125 -6.95 1.31 -4.22
N LEU A 126 -7.83 1.63 -5.17
CA LEU A 126 -8.85 0.69 -5.66
C LEU A 126 -8.36 0.02 -6.94
N LEU A 127 -8.09 -1.28 -6.88
CA LEU A 127 -7.65 -2.07 -8.01
C LEU A 127 -8.87 -2.49 -8.85
N ILE A 128 -8.96 -1.95 -10.06
CA ILE A 128 -10.12 -2.14 -10.94
C ILE A 128 -9.93 -3.22 -12.01
N THR A 129 -8.78 -3.88 -12.03
CA THR A 129 -8.47 -4.96 -12.99
C THR A 129 -9.01 -6.31 -12.55
N GLU A 130 -9.39 -6.46 -11.28
CA GLU A 130 -10.03 -7.65 -10.72
C GLU A 130 -11.48 -7.32 -10.39
N GLY A 131 -12.41 -8.08 -10.98
CA GLY A 131 -13.85 -7.96 -10.72
C GLY A 131 -14.47 -9.31 -10.39
N LYS A 132 -15.80 -9.34 -10.27
CA LYS A 132 -16.59 -10.58 -10.17
C LYS A 132 -17.34 -10.89 -11.46
N ASN A 133 -17.35 -12.16 -11.86
CA ASN A 133 -18.20 -12.62 -12.97
C ASN A 133 -19.67 -12.74 -12.52
N GLU A 134 -20.54 -13.15 -13.45
CA GLU A 134 -21.98 -13.34 -13.18
C GLU A 134 -22.29 -14.38 -12.09
N PHE A 135 -21.33 -15.27 -11.79
CA PHE A 135 -21.43 -16.27 -10.73
C PHE A 135 -20.82 -15.81 -9.39
N GLY A 136 -20.30 -14.57 -9.33
CA GLY A 136 -19.66 -14.00 -8.16
C GLY A 136 -18.20 -14.43 -7.97
N GLU A 137 -17.61 -15.14 -8.93
CA GLU A 137 -16.22 -15.59 -8.88
C GLU A 137 -15.27 -14.46 -9.29
N VAL A 138 -14.13 -14.37 -8.63
CA VAL A 138 -13.09 -13.39 -8.94
C VAL A 138 -12.50 -13.69 -10.32
N THR A 139 -12.47 -12.68 -11.18
CA THR A 139 -11.91 -12.78 -12.53
C THR A 139 -11.18 -11.50 -12.93
N MET A 140 -10.31 -11.61 -13.91
CA MET A 140 -9.63 -10.46 -14.49
C MET A 140 -10.57 -9.76 -15.48
N ASN A 141 -10.73 -8.46 -15.30
CA ASN A 141 -11.41 -7.60 -16.25
C ASN A 141 -10.60 -7.52 -17.54
N ARG A 142 -11.25 -7.74 -18.68
CA ARG A 142 -10.64 -7.76 -20.02
C ARG A 142 -11.13 -6.63 -20.92
N ALA A 143 -12.13 -5.88 -20.48
CA ALA A 143 -12.74 -4.79 -21.23
C ALA A 143 -12.83 -3.50 -20.38
N PRO A 144 -12.70 -2.31 -20.99
CA PRO A 144 -12.82 -1.03 -20.28
C PRO A 144 -14.14 -0.86 -19.52
N GLU A 145 -15.24 -1.40 -20.05
CA GLU A 145 -16.57 -1.33 -19.43
C GLU A 145 -16.62 -2.10 -18.11
N GLN A 146 -15.87 -3.21 -18.02
CA GLN A 146 -15.75 -4.00 -16.79
C GLN A 146 -14.95 -3.22 -15.74
N ASN A 147 -13.80 -2.64 -16.12
CA ASN A 147 -13.02 -1.78 -15.23
C ASN A 147 -13.86 -0.60 -14.71
N TYR A 148 -14.65 0.03 -15.58
CA TYR A 148 -15.54 1.12 -15.19
C TYR A 148 -16.65 0.68 -14.22
N ALA A 149 -17.25 -0.49 -14.47
CA ALA A 149 -18.26 -1.07 -13.58
C ALA A 149 -17.66 -1.39 -12.19
N THR A 150 -16.49 -2.04 -12.15
CA THR A 150 -15.74 -2.33 -10.92
C THR A 150 -15.35 -1.05 -10.18
N ALA A 151 -14.88 -0.02 -10.88
CA ALA A 151 -14.57 1.27 -10.28
C ALA A 151 -15.79 1.90 -9.57
N LYS A 152 -16.95 1.91 -10.25
CA LYS A 152 -18.20 2.39 -9.65
C LYS A 152 -18.62 1.56 -8.44
N SER A 153 -18.51 0.25 -8.53
CA SER A 153 -18.83 -0.68 -7.44
C SER A 153 -17.98 -0.39 -6.20
N LEU A 154 -16.64 -0.36 -6.36
CA LEU A 154 -15.71 -0.11 -5.27
C LEU A 154 -15.88 1.28 -4.63
N VAL A 155 -16.10 2.33 -5.43
CA VAL A 155 -16.37 3.68 -4.89
C VAL A 155 -17.67 3.70 -4.08
N ASN A 156 -18.72 3.03 -4.55
CA ASN A 156 -19.98 2.93 -3.80
C ASN A 156 -19.81 2.16 -2.49
N ILE A 157 -19.01 1.08 -2.49
CA ILE A 157 -18.72 0.30 -1.28
C ILE A 157 -17.93 1.14 -0.28
N ALA A 158 -16.86 1.79 -0.74
CA ALA A 158 -16.00 2.62 0.09
C ALA A 158 -16.75 3.79 0.75
N THR A 159 -17.66 4.45 0.01
CA THR A 159 -18.38 5.63 0.50
C THR A 159 -19.60 5.33 1.37
N ARG A 160 -20.14 4.11 1.35
CA ARG A 160 -21.33 3.73 2.12
C ARG A 160 -21.00 3.09 3.47
N THR A 161 -19.79 2.60 3.63
CA THR A 161 -19.47 1.61 4.69
C THR A 161 -18.46 2.15 5.70
N TYR A 162 -17.63 3.14 5.34
CA TYR A 162 -16.52 3.67 6.15
C TYR A 162 -16.37 5.18 5.95
#